data_AF-A0A7Y9UVJ1-F1
#
_entry.id   AF-A0A7Y9UVJ1-F1
#
_cell.length_a   1.000
_cell.length_b   1.000
_cell.length_c   1.000
_cell.angle_alpha   90.00
_cell.angle_beta   90.00
_cell.angle_gamma   90.00
#
_symmetry.space_group_name_H-M   'P 1'
#
loop_
_entity.id
_entity.type
_entity.pdbx_description
1 polymer ?
#
loop_
_entity_poly.entity_id
_entity_poly.type
_entity_poly.pdbx_seq_one_letter_code
_entity_poly.pdbx_strand_id
1 'polypeptide(L)'
;MTSTETTGTEATGPSFTLQQFPEKLAVVRLAPGAEVPTWAESSSLFSITATATETSLICATRSVPTKVPCQKPFTAFAVKGPIDPEEYGVLAALLAPLAEEKISVFSLSTFDTDWILVPMQRVDDATQAWRRRGHTVAAAVPVKPPRQPSKAPKPKKDHKK
;
A
#
# COMPACT_ATOMS: atom_id res chain seq x y z
N MET A 1 8.40 -3.84 -55.31
CA MET A 1 7.54 -4.17 -54.16
C MET A 1 8.44 -4.81 -53.11
N THR A 2 9.02 -4.02 -52.23
CA THR A 2 9.80 -4.49 -51.09
C THR A 2 9.07 -4.04 -49.85
N SER A 3 8.32 -4.97 -49.25
CA SER A 3 7.66 -4.80 -47.97
C SER A 3 8.73 -4.79 -46.89
N THR A 4 8.97 -3.64 -46.27
CA THR A 4 9.74 -3.57 -45.02
C THR A 4 8.77 -3.82 -43.87
N GLU A 5 8.93 -4.99 -43.26
CA GLU A 5 8.31 -5.39 -42.00
C GLU A 5 8.75 -4.39 -40.90
N THR A 6 7.79 -3.65 -40.35
CA THR A 6 8.02 -2.82 -39.17
C THR A 6 7.99 -3.74 -37.96
N THR A 7 9.16 -4.20 -37.51
CA THR A 7 9.33 -4.73 -36.16
C THR A 7 8.98 -3.63 -35.16
N GLY A 8 7.83 -3.76 -34.52
CA GLY A 8 7.43 -2.91 -33.40
C GLY A 8 8.39 -3.15 -32.23
N THR A 9 9.21 -2.15 -31.94
CA THR A 9 9.98 -2.09 -30.70
C THR A 9 9.00 -1.97 -29.54
N GLU A 10 8.78 -3.04 -28.78
CA GLU A 10 8.12 -2.95 -27.48
C GLU A 10 8.93 -1.99 -26.60
N ALA A 11 8.32 -0.90 -26.16
CA ALA A 11 8.96 0.06 -25.30
C ALA A 11 9.16 -0.57 -23.91
N THR A 12 10.36 -1.09 -23.64
CA THR A 12 10.74 -1.66 -22.35
C THR A 12 10.92 -0.52 -21.33
N GLY A 13 9.83 -0.12 -20.67
CA GLY A 13 9.88 0.73 -19.49
C GLY A 13 10.49 -0.01 -18.28
N PRO A 14 10.75 0.71 -17.17
CA PRO A 14 11.23 0.08 -15.94
C PRO A 14 10.22 -0.98 -15.42
N SER A 15 10.74 -2.08 -14.88
CA SER A 15 9.93 -3.15 -14.29
C SER A 15 9.99 -3.09 -12.77
N PHE A 16 8.82 -3.08 -12.14
CA PHE A 16 8.66 -3.07 -10.69
C PHE A 16 8.05 -4.37 -10.19
N THR A 17 8.32 -4.72 -8.93
CA THR A 17 7.62 -5.79 -8.22
C THR A 17 6.66 -5.19 -7.20
N LEU A 18 5.37 -5.50 -7.31
CA LEU A 18 4.34 -5.11 -6.34
C LEU A 18 4.03 -6.27 -5.40
N GLN A 19 4.03 -5.99 -4.10
CA GLN A 19 3.64 -6.92 -3.04
C GLN A 19 2.19 -6.69 -2.64
N GLN A 20 1.32 -7.66 -2.93
CA GLN A 20 -0.10 -7.62 -2.58
C GLN A 20 -0.33 -8.11 -1.15
N PHE A 21 -0.91 -7.25 -0.31
CA PHE A 21 -1.27 -7.61 1.05
C PHE A 21 -2.69 -8.18 1.11
N PRO A 22 -2.93 -9.23 1.93
CA PRO A 22 -4.23 -9.92 1.99
C PRO A 22 -5.29 -9.17 2.82
N GLU A 23 -4.89 -8.22 3.67
CA GLU A 23 -5.83 -7.54 4.54
C GLU A 23 -6.63 -6.47 3.81
N LYS A 24 -7.89 -6.31 4.26
CA LYS A 24 -8.82 -5.34 3.69
C LYS A 24 -8.71 -4.01 4.41
N LEU A 25 -8.59 -2.95 3.62
CA LEU A 25 -8.44 -1.58 4.11
C LEU A 25 -9.67 -0.73 3.76
N ALA A 26 -9.87 0.32 4.55
CA ALA A 26 -10.83 1.38 4.29
C ALA A 26 -10.12 2.73 4.29
N VAL A 27 -10.57 3.63 3.43
CA VAL A 27 -10.17 5.05 3.43
C VAL A 27 -11.32 5.84 4.04
N VAL A 28 -11.08 6.45 5.19
CA VAL A 28 -12.08 7.13 6.02
C VAL A 28 -11.84 8.63 5.97
N ARG A 29 -12.92 9.39 5.84
CA ARG A 29 -12.88 10.85 5.96
C ARG A 29 -13.36 11.29 7.33
N LEU A 30 -12.56 12.10 8.01
CA LEU A 30 -12.88 12.76 9.28
C LEU A 30 -12.79 14.28 9.13
N ALA A 31 -13.25 15.01 10.15
CA ALA A 31 -13.17 16.46 10.18
C ALA A 31 -11.69 16.95 10.21
N PRO A 32 -11.42 18.21 9.77
CA PRO A 32 -10.11 18.82 9.95
C PRO A 32 -9.68 18.78 11.43
N GLY A 33 -8.43 18.38 11.69
CA GLY A 33 -7.88 18.31 13.06
C GLY A 33 -8.49 17.24 13.96
N ALA A 34 -9.29 16.32 13.41
CA ALA A 34 -9.83 15.21 14.18
C ALA A 34 -8.71 14.31 14.72
N GLU A 35 -8.82 13.91 15.98
CA GLU A 35 -7.95 12.89 16.56
C GLU A 35 -8.20 11.52 15.92
N VAL A 36 -7.21 10.64 16.04
CA VAL A 36 -7.31 9.25 15.58
C VAL A 36 -8.36 8.52 16.42
N PRO A 37 -9.45 8.01 15.83
CA PRO A 37 -10.49 7.35 16.61
C PRO A 37 -9.98 6.06 17.26
N THR A 38 -10.45 5.76 18.47
CA THR A 38 -10.03 4.57 19.23
C THR A 38 -10.42 3.24 18.59
N TRP A 39 -11.41 3.24 17.69
CA TRP A 39 -11.81 2.07 16.90
C TRP A 39 -10.91 1.81 15.69
N ALA A 40 -10.01 2.73 15.34
CA ALA A 40 -9.17 2.59 14.15
C ALA A 40 -8.05 1.57 14.41
N GLU A 41 -8.15 0.40 13.80
CA GLU A 41 -7.13 -0.66 13.93
C GLU A 41 -6.14 -0.61 12.77
N SER A 42 -4.85 -0.80 13.09
CA SER A 42 -3.81 -1.06 12.10
C SER A 42 -4.01 -2.40 11.40
N SER A 43 -3.50 -2.49 10.17
CA SER A 43 -3.49 -3.70 9.34
C SER A 43 -2.19 -3.72 8.53
N SER A 44 -2.19 -4.13 7.26
CA SER A 44 -1.03 -3.99 6.35
C SER A 44 -0.54 -2.55 6.22
N LEU A 45 -1.47 -1.58 6.29
CA LEU A 45 -1.17 -0.16 6.26
C LEU A 45 -2.08 0.57 7.26
N PHE A 46 -1.49 1.47 8.03
CA PHE A 46 -2.19 2.44 8.86
C PHE A 46 -1.60 3.82 8.57
N SER A 47 -2.41 4.73 8.04
CA SER A 47 -1.94 6.05 7.64
C SER A 47 -2.94 7.11 8.07
N ILE A 48 -2.41 8.24 8.54
CA ILE A 48 -3.17 9.41 8.93
C ILE A 48 -2.59 10.59 8.16
N THR A 49 -3.45 11.30 7.44
CA THR A 49 -3.09 12.51 6.73
C THR A 49 -4.03 13.62 7.16
N ALA A 50 -3.52 14.53 7.98
CA ALA A 50 -4.25 15.71 8.42
C ALA A 50 -3.93 16.89 7.48
N THR A 51 -4.96 17.54 6.97
CA THR A 51 -4.87 18.75 6.15
C THR A 51 -5.73 19.85 6.77
N ALA A 52 -5.69 21.05 6.20
CA ALA A 52 -6.58 22.13 6.62
C ALA A 52 -8.07 21.84 6.35
N THR A 53 -8.38 20.85 5.49
CA THR A 53 -9.76 20.58 5.03
C THR A 53 -10.33 19.24 5.51
N GLU A 54 -9.48 18.33 5.99
CA GLU A 54 -9.93 17.04 6.54
C GLU A 54 -8.81 16.30 7.29
N THR A 55 -9.19 15.21 7.94
CA THR A 55 -8.25 14.15 8.33
C THR A 55 -8.63 12.88 7.58
N SER A 56 -7.74 12.37 6.75
CA SER A 56 -7.90 11.10 6.02
C SER A 56 -7.20 9.98 6.79
N LEU A 57 -7.90 8.85 6.96
CA LEU A 57 -7.42 7.70 7.71
C LEU A 57 -7.53 6.42 6.87
N ILE A 58 -6.41 5.71 6.74
CA ILE A 58 -6.36 4.35 6.22
C ILE A 58 -6.27 3.38 7.40
N CYS A 59 -7.21 2.45 7.52
CA CYS A 59 -7.26 1.46 8.61
C CYS A 59 -7.93 0.15 8.16
N ALA A 60 -7.98 -0.84 9.05
CA ALA A 60 -8.64 -2.12 8.80
C ALA A 60 -10.14 -1.94 8.51
N THR A 61 -10.64 -2.51 7.40
CA THR A 61 -12.06 -2.38 7.03
C THR A 61 -13.02 -2.81 8.15
N ARG A 62 -12.67 -3.87 8.87
CA ARG A 62 -13.49 -4.48 9.93
C ARG A 62 -13.75 -3.55 11.12
N SER A 63 -12.88 -2.56 11.34
CA SER A 63 -12.95 -1.70 12.52
C SER A 63 -13.75 -0.42 12.28
N VAL A 64 -14.13 -0.12 11.03
CA VAL A 64 -14.88 1.08 10.66
C VAL A 64 -16.38 0.94 10.98
N PRO A 65 -16.94 1.79 11.86
CA PRO A 65 -18.37 1.78 12.18
C PRO A 65 -19.26 2.06 10.96
N THR A 66 -20.48 1.53 10.93
CA THR A 66 -21.39 1.59 9.76
C THR A 66 -21.71 3.00 9.28
N LYS A 67 -21.81 3.98 10.19
CA LYS A 67 -22.21 5.36 9.87
C LYS A 67 -21.03 6.28 9.52
N VAL A 68 -19.79 5.79 9.59
CA VAL A 68 -18.62 6.60 9.29
C VAL A 68 -18.40 6.67 7.78
N PRO A 69 -18.33 7.87 7.17
CA PRO A 69 -18.08 8.03 5.74
C PRO A 69 -16.73 7.41 5.36
N CYS A 70 -16.77 6.41 4.48
CA CYS A 70 -15.58 5.73 4.02
C CYS A 70 -15.76 5.09 2.65
N GLN A 71 -14.64 4.88 1.97
CA GLN A 71 -14.55 4.00 0.82
C GLN A 71 -13.93 2.67 1.29
N LYS A 72 -14.55 1.54 0.92
CA LYS A 72 -14.12 0.19 1.30
C LYS A 72 -14.82 -0.88 0.44
N PRO A 73 -14.28 -2.11 0.35
CA PRO A 73 -12.95 -2.54 0.78
C PRO A 73 -11.89 -2.35 -0.31
N PHE A 74 -10.68 -2.01 0.12
CA PHE A 74 -9.47 -2.00 -0.71
C PHE A 74 -8.53 -3.12 -0.30
N THR A 75 -7.65 -3.52 -1.21
CA THR A 75 -6.42 -4.26 -0.89
C THR A 75 -5.24 -3.35 -1.21
N ALA A 76 -4.13 -3.49 -0.49
CA ALA A 76 -2.93 -2.69 -0.72
C ALA A 76 -1.86 -3.45 -1.51
N PHE A 77 -1.16 -2.71 -2.37
CA PHE A 77 0.06 -3.11 -3.04
C PHE A 77 1.19 -2.16 -2.60
N ALA A 78 2.36 -2.69 -2.24
CA ALA A 78 3.57 -1.90 -2.02
C ALA A 78 4.61 -2.21 -3.09
N VAL A 79 5.35 -1.21 -3.53
CA VAL A 79 6.51 -1.43 -4.41
C VAL A 79 7.63 -2.07 -3.60
N LYS A 80 8.20 -3.19 -4.07
CA LYS A 80 9.21 -3.95 -3.34
C LYS A 80 10.57 -3.24 -3.36
N GLY A 81 11.17 -3.12 -2.18
CA GLY A 81 12.50 -2.53 -1.97
C GLY A 81 12.40 -1.10 -1.44
N PRO A 82 13.45 -0.56 -0.80
CA PRO A 82 13.55 0.88 -0.67
C PRO A 82 13.68 1.44 -2.09
N ILE A 83 12.73 2.28 -2.47
CA ILE A 83 12.82 3.07 -3.71
C ILE A 83 14.02 4.02 -3.51
N ASP A 84 14.94 4.05 -4.48
CA ASP A 84 16.03 5.03 -4.43
C ASP A 84 15.41 6.43 -4.44
N PRO A 85 15.79 7.36 -3.54
CA PRO A 85 15.24 8.72 -3.55
C PRO A 85 15.39 9.45 -4.89
N GLU A 86 16.34 9.05 -5.73
CA GLU A 86 16.53 9.59 -7.08
C GLU A 86 15.71 8.85 -8.16
N GLU A 87 15.00 7.78 -7.80
CA GLU A 87 14.13 7.02 -8.69
C GLU A 87 12.84 7.78 -8.98
N TYR A 88 12.74 8.32 -10.19
CA TYR A 88 11.57 9.02 -10.68
C TYR A 88 10.72 8.13 -11.60
N GLY A 89 9.44 8.48 -11.72
CA GLY A 89 8.53 7.81 -12.68
C GLY A 89 7.94 6.48 -12.20
N VAL A 90 8.22 6.02 -10.97
CA VAL A 90 7.61 4.82 -10.37
C VAL A 90 6.09 4.89 -10.43
N LEU A 91 5.48 5.92 -9.82
CA LEU A 91 4.03 6.11 -9.85
C LEU A 91 3.49 6.31 -11.26
N ALA A 92 4.23 6.96 -12.17
CA ALA A 92 3.78 7.12 -13.55
C ALA A 92 3.67 5.76 -14.27
N ALA A 93 4.68 4.91 -14.13
CA ALA A 93 4.69 3.56 -14.70
C ALA A 93 3.60 2.67 -14.10
N LEU A 94 3.32 2.81 -12.81
CA LEU A 94 2.32 1.99 -12.11
C LEU A 94 0.88 2.48 -12.27
N LEU A 95 0.64 3.79 -12.36
CA LEU A 95 -0.71 4.35 -12.42
C LEU A 95 -1.24 4.51 -13.85
N ALA A 96 -0.36 4.69 -14.85
CA ALA A 96 -0.77 4.76 -16.26
C ALA A 96 -1.62 3.54 -16.71
N PRO A 97 -1.18 2.28 -16.51
CA PRO A 97 -2.00 1.12 -16.91
C PRO A 97 -3.32 1.02 -16.14
N LEU A 98 -3.39 1.51 -14.90
CA LEU A 98 -4.64 1.51 -14.14
C LEU A 98 -5.62 2.57 -14.65
N ALA A 99 -5.11 3.73 -15.05
CA ALA A 99 -5.91 4.79 -15.65
C ALA A 99 -6.51 4.37 -17.00
N GLU A 100 -5.73 3.67 -17.83
CA GLU A 100 -6.18 3.07 -19.10
C GLU A 100 -7.36 2.10 -18.89
N GLU A 101 -7.31 1.32 -17.80
CA GLU A 101 -8.36 0.37 -17.39
C GLU A 101 -9.47 1.02 -16.54
N LYS A 102 -9.45 2.35 -16.36
CA LYS A 102 -10.40 3.12 -15.55
C LYS A 102 -10.54 2.56 -14.13
N ILE A 103 -9.42 2.21 -13.50
CA ILE A 103 -9.35 1.75 -12.11
C ILE A 103 -9.00 2.95 -11.24
N SER A 104 -9.97 3.43 -10.46
CA SER A 104 -9.70 4.45 -9.44
C SER A 104 -8.97 3.84 -8.25
N VAL A 105 -7.85 4.44 -7.86
CA VAL A 105 -6.98 3.98 -6.77
C VAL A 105 -6.66 5.12 -5.80
N PHE A 106 -6.18 4.75 -4.61
CA PHE A 106 -5.49 5.67 -3.72
C PHE A 106 -4.00 5.35 -3.74
N SER A 107 -3.15 6.35 -3.98
CA SER A 107 -1.70 6.22 -3.83
C SER A 107 -1.21 6.99 -2.61
N LEU A 108 -0.20 6.44 -1.92
CA LEU A 108 0.45 7.07 -0.78
C LEU A 108 1.93 6.70 -0.79
N SER A 109 2.80 7.70 -0.78
CA SER A 109 4.23 7.50 -0.58
C SER A 109 4.58 7.44 0.91
N THR A 110 5.53 6.59 1.25
CA THR A 110 6.19 6.53 2.56
C THR A 110 7.69 6.82 2.37
N PHE A 111 8.48 6.75 3.45
CA PHE A 111 9.93 6.92 3.33
C PHE A 111 10.57 5.85 2.44
N ASP A 112 10.14 4.59 2.56
CA ASP A 112 10.77 3.46 1.86
C ASP A 112 10.09 3.15 0.51
N THR A 113 8.79 3.39 0.37
CA THR A 113 8.04 2.87 -0.78
C THR A 113 6.74 3.61 -1.07
N ASP A 114 6.23 3.42 -2.27
CA ASP A 114 4.88 3.81 -2.69
C ASP A 114 3.87 2.67 -2.46
N TRP A 115 2.71 3.05 -1.94
CA TRP A 115 1.56 2.21 -1.75
C TRP A 115 0.46 2.56 -2.75
N ILE A 116 -0.19 1.54 -3.29
CA ILE A 116 -1.36 1.67 -4.18
C ILE A 116 -2.49 0.80 -3.63
N LEU A 117 -3.59 1.44 -3.23
CA LEU A 117 -4.80 0.78 -2.78
C LEU A 117 -5.75 0.63 -3.95
N VAL A 118 -6.09 -0.63 -4.25
CA VAL A 118 -7.00 -1.00 -5.34
C VAL A 118 -8.32 -1.49 -4.74
N PRO A 119 -9.49 -1.04 -5.25
CA PRO A 119 -10.77 -1.59 -4.84
C PRO A 119 -10.77 -3.10 -5.00
N MET A 120 -11.21 -3.86 -3.99
CA MET A 120 -11.12 -5.33 -4.02
C MET A 120 -11.73 -5.96 -5.28
N GLN A 121 -12.78 -5.35 -5.83
CA GLN A 121 -13.49 -5.84 -7.02
C GLN A 121 -12.70 -5.65 -8.32
N ARG A 122 -11.60 -4.87 -8.31
CA ARG A 122 -10.77 -4.56 -9.49
C ARG A 122 -9.34 -5.11 -9.37
N VAL A 123 -9.08 -5.96 -8.38
CA VAL A 123 -7.74 -6.50 -8.09
C VAL A 123 -7.18 -7.32 -9.24
N ASP A 124 -8.01 -8.18 -9.85
CA ASP A 124 -7.59 -9.02 -10.96
C ASP A 124 -7.25 -8.18 -12.19
N ASP A 125 -8.09 -7.18 -12.51
CA ASP A 125 -7.87 -6.24 -13.60
C ASP A 125 -6.56 -5.46 -13.40
N ALA A 126 -6.34 -4.90 -12.21
CA ALA A 126 -5.12 -4.16 -11.87
C ALA A 126 -3.87 -5.05 -11.99
N THR A 127 -3.94 -6.27 -11.46
CA THR A 127 -2.86 -7.25 -11.53
C THR A 127 -2.50 -7.59 -12.97
N GLN A 128 -3.50 -7.81 -13.83
CA GLN A 128 -3.28 -8.08 -15.23
C GLN A 128 -2.73 -6.86 -15.97
N ALA A 129 -3.21 -5.65 -15.68
CA ALA A 129 -2.73 -4.41 -16.28
C ALA A 129 -1.24 -4.19 -15.99
N TRP A 130 -0.80 -4.38 -14.75
CA TRP A 130 0.61 -4.33 -14.38
C TRP A 130 1.44 -5.41 -15.06
N ARG A 131 0.95 -6.67 -15.10
CA ARG A 131 1.66 -7.77 -15.76
C ARG A 131 1.83 -7.53 -17.26
N ARG A 132 0.81 -6.98 -17.94
CA ARG A 132 0.90 -6.59 -19.36
C ARG A 132 1.96 -5.50 -19.63
N ARG A 133 2.27 -4.67 -18.63
CA ARG A 133 3.36 -3.67 -18.67
C ARG A 133 4.71 -4.22 -18.19
N GLY A 134 4.83 -5.53 -17.99
CA GLY A 134 6.08 -6.17 -17.59
C GLY A 134 6.40 -6.05 -16.09
N HIS A 135 5.46 -5.63 -15.26
CA HIS A 135 5.64 -5.61 -13.81
C HIS A 135 5.28 -6.96 -13.18
N THR A 136 5.90 -7.26 -12.05
CA THR A 136 5.63 -8.48 -11.27
C THR A 136 4.66 -8.17 -10.14
N VAL A 137 3.69 -9.06 -9.91
CA VAL A 137 2.78 -8.99 -8.75
C VAL A 137 2.89 -10.29 -7.97
N ALA A 138 3.25 -10.19 -6.70
CA ALA A 138 3.42 -11.31 -5.78
C ALA A 138 2.71 -11.06 -4.46
N ALA A 139 2.33 -12.12 -3.75
CA ALA A 139 1.81 -11.97 -2.38
C ALA A 139 2.88 -11.37 -1.45
N ALA A 140 2.46 -10.46 -0.58
CA ALA A 140 3.31 -9.92 0.47
C ALA A 140 3.68 -11.02 1.48
N VAL A 141 4.93 -11.02 1.93
CA VAL A 141 5.38 -11.89 3.02
C VAL A 141 5.27 -11.08 4.32
N PRO A 142 4.50 -11.53 5.33
CA PRO A 142 4.42 -10.82 6.60
C PRO A 142 5.82 -10.67 7.21
N VAL A 143 6.20 -9.43 7.56
CA VAL A 143 7.43 -9.19 8.32
C VAL A 143 7.24 -9.79 9.70
N LYS A 144 7.94 -10.89 10.00
CA LYS A 144 7.99 -11.45 11.35
C LYS A 144 8.78 -10.46 12.21
N PRO A 145 8.23 -9.94 13.32
CA PRO A 145 8.98 -9.02 14.17
C PRO A 145 10.27 -9.69 14.63
N PRO A 146 11.41 -8.97 14.71
CA PRO A 146 12.59 -9.47 15.38
C PRO A 146 12.19 -9.88 16.80
N ARG A 147 12.52 -11.11 17.22
CA ARG A 147 12.30 -11.53 18.61
C ARG A 147 13.06 -10.56 19.52
N GLN A 148 12.35 -9.83 20.38
CA GLN A 148 13.00 -9.05 21.44
C GLN A 148 13.81 -10.00 22.33
N PRO A 149 15.08 -9.67 22.68
CA PRO A 149 15.82 -10.44 23.66
C PRO A 149 15.06 -10.41 25.00
N SER A 150 14.86 -11.59 25.60
CA SER A 150 14.15 -11.72 26.88
C SER A 150 14.84 -10.90 27.95
N LYS A 151 14.09 -10.07 28.69
CA LYS A 151 14.60 -9.31 29.84
C LYS A 151 15.35 -10.25 30.79
N ALA A 152 16.58 -9.86 31.15
CA ALA A 152 17.37 -10.56 32.17
C ALA A 152 16.60 -10.64 33.50
N PRO A 153 16.80 -11.69 34.32
CA PRO A 153 16.09 -11.85 35.58
C PRO A 153 16.42 -10.69 36.53
N LYS A 154 15.39 -10.09 37.14
CA LYS A 154 15.59 -9.07 38.18
C LYS A 154 16.36 -9.68 39.37
N PRO A 155 17.34 -8.96 39.96
CA PRO A 155 18.04 -9.46 41.13
C PRO A 155 17.07 -9.57 42.32
N LYS A 156 17.15 -10.69 43.04
CA LYS A 156 16.40 -10.92 44.28
C LYS A 156 16.85 -9.88 45.31
N LYS A 157 15.90 -9.13 45.89
CA LYS A 157 16.17 -8.29 47.05
C LYS A 157 16.38 -9.19 48.26
N ASP A 158 17.61 -9.30 48.74
CA ASP A 158 17.90 -9.86 50.05
C ASP A 158 17.28 -8.95 51.12
N HIS A 159 16.24 -9.45 51.79
CA HIS A 159 15.81 -8.89 53.07
C HIS A 159 16.83 -9.31 54.13
N LYS A 160 17.65 -8.36 54.60
CA LYS A 160 18.42 -8.56 55.83
C LYS A 160 17.77 -7.75 56.95
N LYS A 161 17.38 -8.49 57.99
CA LYS A 161 16.90 -8.04 59.30
C LYS A 161 17.84 -7.03 59.95
#